data_AF-X1H4X8-F1
#
_entry.id   AF-X1H4X8-F1
#
_cell.length_a   1.000
_cell.length_b   1.000
_cell.length_c   1.000
_cell.angle_alpha   90.00
_cell.angle_beta   90.00
_cell.angle_gamma   90.00
#
_symmetry.space_group_name_H-M   'P 1'
#
loop_
_entity.id
_entity.type
_entity.pdbx_description
1 polymer ?
#
loop_
_entity_poly.entity_id
_entity_poly.type
_entity_poly.pdbx_seq_one_letter_code
_entity_poly.pdbx_strand_id
1 'polypeptide(L)'
;MGLGIAGETLSVVQRGLSDGKALNNRTSFAQLLGLEDAVERANRLAHLMDDDAPLGRALAPDGPINRLLRPGGIVDQLTAEGGLLDRMTAENGPVARAVAPGGLIDQVTSEGGLVDRLTADDGAVSRVIAPGGLADQLLANDGLIERLLREDGVADKLMAEGGLLDTLT
;
A
#
# COMPACT_ATOMS: atom_id res chain seq x y z
N MET A 1 46.49 67.09 -36.00
CA MET A 1 46.70 66.01 -36.99
C MET A 1 47.48 64.92 -36.26
N GLY A 2 47.05 63.69 -36.06
CA GLY A 2 45.95 62.91 -36.58
C GLY A 2 45.83 61.64 -35.73
N LEU A 3 44.64 61.05 -35.75
CA LEU A 3 44.19 59.91 -34.95
C LEU A 3 44.82 58.60 -35.43
N GLY A 4 44.89 57.62 -34.52
CA GLY A 4 44.81 56.19 -34.85
C GLY A 4 46.10 55.42 -34.68
N ILE A 5 46.20 54.69 -33.57
CA ILE A 5 46.27 53.22 -33.57
C ILE A 5 46.02 52.75 -32.12
N ALA A 6 44.74 52.65 -31.80
CA ALA A 6 44.26 51.80 -30.71
C ALA A 6 44.01 50.41 -31.30
N GLY A 7 44.45 49.37 -30.59
CA GLY A 7 43.93 48.02 -30.80
C GLY A 7 44.95 47.00 -31.29
N GLU A 8 45.78 46.47 -30.39
CA GLU A 8 46.36 45.13 -30.64
C GLU A 8 46.73 44.33 -29.38
N THR A 9 46.02 44.49 -28.26
CA THR A 9 46.32 43.64 -27.07
C THR A 9 45.11 43.10 -26.32
N LEU A 10 43.87 43.27 -26.79
CA LEU A 10 42.69 42.77 -26.04
C LEU A 10 42.20 41.37 -26.47
N SER A 11 42.75 40.76 -27.52
CA SER A 11 42.16 39.54 -28.10
C SER A 11 42.49 38.22 -27.38
N VAL A 12 43.50 38.19 -26.51
CA VAL A 12 43.94 36.94 -25.84
C VAL A 12 43.16 36.69 -24.55
N VAL A 13 42.70 37.73 -23.85
CA VAL A 13 41.90 37.59 -22.62
C VAL A 13 40.43 37.31 -22.92
N GLN A 14 39.92 37.79 -24.06
CA GLN A 14 38.51 37.58 -24.44
C GLN A 14 38.22 36.16 -24.93
N ARG A 15 39.25 35.38 -25.34
CA ARG A 15 39.09 34.00 -25.77
C ARG A 15 38.84 33.04 -24.58
N GLY A 16 39.51 33.27 -23.44
CA GLY A 16 39.26 32.51 -22.21
C GLY A 16 37.90 32.78 -21.56
N LEU A 17 37.40 34.03 -21.63
CA LEU A 17 36.06 34.40 -21.15
C LEU A 17 34.93 33.97 -22.12
N SER A 18 35.20 33.87 -23.42
CA SER A 18 34.25 33.34 -24.41
C SER A 18 34.10 31.83 -24.31
N ASP A 19 35.20 31.08 -24.09
CA ASP A 19 35.14 29.63 -23.87
C ASP A 19 34.50 29.29 -22.51
N GLY A 20 34.78 30.05 -21.45
CA GLY A 20 34.09 29.92 -20.16
C GLY A 20 32.59 30.21 -20.24
N LYS A 21 32.16 31.20 -21.02
CA LYS A 21 30.73 31.48 -21.27
C LYS A 21 30.06 30.45 -22.18
N ALA A 22 30.77 29.89 -23.15
CA ALA A 22 30.24 28.83 -24.02
C ALA A 22 30.05 27.50 -23.27
N LEU A 23 30.95 27.19 -22.33
CA LEU A 23 30.81 26.05 -21.42
C LEU A 23 29.72 26.29 -20.37
N ASN A 24 29.66 27.50 -19.79
CA ASN A 24 28.61 27.86 -18.82
C ASN A 24 27.21 27.92 -19.46
N ASN A 25 27.07 28.45 -20.68
CA ASN A 25 25.80 28.38 -21.43
C ASN A 25 25.42 26.93 -21.73
N ARG A 26 26.35 26.06 -22.14
CA ARG A 26 26.04 24.64 -22.39
C ARG A 26 25.51 23.93 -21.14
N THR A 27 26.09 24.21 -19.98
CA THR A 27 25.60 23.69 -18.69
C THR A 27 24.23 24.26 -18.34
N SER A 28 24.00 25.56 -18.51
CA SER A 28 22.69 26.19 -18.23
C SER A 28 21.59 25.76 -19.20
N PHE A 29 21.88 25.50 -20.48
CA PHE A 29 20.91 24.97 -21.44
C PHE A 29 20.56 23.49 -21.16
N ALA A 30 21.51 22.68 -20.70
CA ALA A 30 21.23 21.30 -20.28
C ALA A 30 20.34 21.23 -19.03
N GLN A 31 20.53 22.17 -18.10
CA GLN A 31 19.72 22.29 -16.88
C GLN A 31 18.30 22.82 -17.17
N LEU A 32 18.16 23.72 -18.16
CA LEU A 32 16.86 24.22 -18.64
C LEU A 32 16.09 23.18 -19.49
N LEU A 33 16.79 22.19 -20.05
CA LEU A 33 16.23 21.03 -20.76
C LEU A 33 15.84 19.88 -19.81
N GLY A 34 15.94 20.05 -18.49
CA GLY A 34 15.52 19.06 -17.49
C GLY A 34 16.31 17.74 -17.52
N LEU A 35 17.47 17.74 -18.18
CA LEU A 35 18.31 16.54 -18.32
C LEU A 35 18.88 16.10 -16.97
N GLU A 36 19.15 17.05 -16.07
CA GLU A 36 19.64 16.78 -14.72
C GLU A 36 18.57 16.08 -13.87
N ASP A 37 17.31 16.54 -13.95
CA ASP A 37 16.18 15.88 -13.30
C ASP A 37 15.90 14.49 -13.89
N ALA A 38 16.13 14.31 -15.20
CA ALA A 38 15.98 13.02 -15.86
C ALA A 38 17.06 12.03 -15.40
N VAL A 39 18.31 12.50 -15.26
CA VAL A 39 19.43 11.70 -14.73
C VAL A 39 19.21 11.35 -13.26
N GLU A 40 18.74 12.30 -12.46
CA GLU A 40 18.43 12.03 -11.06
C GLU A 40 17.29 11.01 -10.91
N ARG A 41 16.23 11.14 -11.71
CA ARG A 41 15.15 10.14 -11.77
C ARG A 41 15.64 8.77 -12.23
N ALA A 42 16.51 8.72 -13.23
CA ALA A 42 17.12 7.47 -13.68
C ALA A 42 17.95 6.82 -12.56
N ASN A 43 18.75 7.59 -11.81
CA ASN A 43 19.54 7.08 -10.69
C ASN A 43 18.67 6.59 -9.53
N ARG A 44 17.56 7.28 -9.22
CA ARG A 44 16.59 6.82 -8.22
C ARG A 44 15.92 5.51 -8.64
N LEU A 45 15.57 5.37 -9.92
CA LEU A 45 15.02 4.12 -10.47
C LEU A 45 16.04 2.99 -10.41
N ALA A 46 17.29 3.26 -10.78
CA ALA A 46 18.38 2.28 -10.66
C ALA A 46 18.52 1.76 -9.22
N HIS A 47 18.49 2.66 -8.24
CA HIS A 47 18.59 2.27 -6.83
C HIS A 47 17.40 1.44 -6.33
N LEU A 48 16.20 1.66 -6.89
CA LEU A 48 15.04 0.83 -6.60
C LEU A 48 15.13 -0.57 -7.22
N MET A 49 15.87 -0.71 -8.32
CA MET A 49 16.09 -1.98 -9.01
C MET A 49 17.24 -2.81 -8.42
N ASP A 50 18.01 -2.28 -7.46
CA ASP A 50 19.04 -3.05 -6.75
C ASP A 50 18.45 -4.31 -6.10
N ASP A 51 19.17 -5.42 -6.13
CA ASP A 51 18.69 -6.73 -5.64
C ASP A 51 18.30 -6.70 -4.15
N ASP A 52 18.95 -5.85 -3.37
CA ASP A 52 18.67 -5.64 -1.95
C ASP A 52 17.51 -4.67 -1.70
N ALA A 53 17.12 -3.89 -2.71
CA ALA A 53 15.99 -2.97 -2.64
C ALA A 53 14.66 -3.74 -2.74
N PRO A 54 13.55 -3.18 -2.21
CA PRO A 54 12.27 -3.88 -2.19
C PRO A 54 11.74 -4.28 -3.58
N LEU A 55 11.92 -3.41 -4.59
CA LEU A 55 11.46 -3.70 -5.95
C LEU A 55 12.38 -4.70 -6.65
N GLY A 56 13.70 -4.57 -6.52
CA GLY A 56 14.65 -5.57 -7.02
C GLY A 56 14.38 -6.96 -6.44
N ARG A 57 14.20 -7.09 -5.12
CA ARG A 57 13.83 -8.36 -4.48
C ARG A 57 12.47 -8.90 -4.94
N ALA A 58 11.50 -8.02 -5.17
CA ALA A 58 10.17 -8.43 -5.64
C ALA A 58 10.22 -9.03 -7.06
N LEU A 59 11.09 -8.47 -7.90
CA LEU A 59 11.28 -8.83 -9.31
C LEU A 59 12.36 -9.90 -9.53
N ALA A 60 13.20 -10.16 -8.54
CA ALA A 60 14.24 -11.18 -8.58
C ALA A 60 13.69 -12.55 -9.02
N PRO A 61 14.55 -13.45 -9.53
CA PRO A 61 14.20 -14.86 -9.70
C PRO A 61 13.62 -15.41 -8.38
N ASP A 62 12.46 -16.07 -8.47
CA ASP A 62 11.66 -16.50 -7.33
C ASP A 62 11.15 -15.40 -6.37
N GLY A 63 11.27 -14.12 -6.74
CA GLY A 63 10.61 -13.01 -6.06
C GLY A 63 9.08 -13.14 -6.14
N PRO A 64 8.34 -12.52 -5.19
CA PRO A 64 6.89 -12.60 -5.13
C PRO A 64 6.19 -12.19 -6.44
N ILE A 65 6.64 -11.11 -7.11
CA ILE A 65 6.05 -10.67 -8.38
C ILE A 65 6.33 -11.68 -9.48
N ASN A 66 7.58 -12.13 -9.60
CA ASN A 66 7.95 -13.15 -10.59
C ASN A 66 7.17 -14.45 -10.37
N ARG A 67 6.95 -14.88 -9.12
CA ARG A 67 6.13 -16.05 -8.79
C ARG A 67 4.66 -15.88 -9.16
N LEU A 68 4.09 -14.68 -9.01
CA LEU A 68 2.70 -14.41 -9.38
C LEU A 68 2.50 -14.45 -10.90
N LEU A 69 3.45 -13.89 -11.65
CA LEU A 69 3.37 -13.66 -13.09
C LEU A 69 4.02 -14.75 -13.95
N ARG A 70 4.79 -15.67 -13.36
CA ARG A 70 5.38 -16.79 -14.11
C ARG A 70 4.26 -17.62 -14.78
N PRO A 71 4.56 -18.31 -15.90
CA PRO A 71 3.61 -19.23 -16.52
C PRO A 71 3.05 -20.26 -15.53
N GLY A 72 1.73 -20.39 -15.49
CA GLY A 72 1.00 -21.24 -14.53
C GLY A 72 0.96 -20.68 -13.10
N GLY A 73 1.40 -19.44 -12.90
CA GLY A 73 1.34 -18.71 -11.64
C GLY A 73 -0.08 -18.34 -11.22
N ILE A 74 -0.20 -17.62 -10.11
CA ILE A 74 -1.50 -17.25 -9.54
C ILE A 74 -2.27 -16.34 -10.50
N VAL A 75 -1.59 -15.40 -11.18
CA VAL A 75 -2.25 -14.52 -12.15
C VAL A 75 -2.87 -15.34 -13.28
N ASP A 76 -2.11 -16.26 -13.89
CA ASP A 76 -2.62 -17.17 -14.91
C ASP A 76 -3.82 -18.00 -14.42
N GLN A 77 -3.76 -18.57 -13.21
CA GLN A 77 -4.86 -19.36 -12.66
C GLN A 77 -6.13 -18.53 -12.38
N LEU A 78 -5.95 -17.25 -12.03
CA LEU A 78 -7.04 -16.32 -11.82
C LEU A 78 -7.67 -15.88 -13.15
N THR A 79 -6.85 -15.54 -14.15
CA THR A 79 -7.29 -14.87 -15.39
C THR A 79 -7.47 -15.78 -16.60
N ALA A 80 -7.00 -17.02 -16.56
CA ALA A 80 -7.21 -17.98 -17.64
C ALA A 80 -8.69 -18.27 -17.87
N GLU A 81 -9.03 -18.73 -19.07
CA GLU A 81 -10.36 -19.22 -19.41
C GLU A 81 -10.74 -20.40 -18.48
N GLY A 82 -11.95 -20.35 -17.88
CA GLY A 82 -12.37 -21.29 -16.84
C GLY A 82 -11.64 -21.12 -15.50
N GLY A 83 -10.79 -20.10 -15.37
CA GLY A 83 -10.07 -19.73 -14.16
C GLY A 83 -10.97 -19.19 -13.06
N LEU A 84 -10.39 -18.80 -11.93
CA LEU A 84 -11.17 -18.37 -10.77
C LEU A 84 -12.02 -17.12 -11.04
N LEU A 85 -11.47 -16.11 -11.73
CA LEU A 85 -12.22 -14.90 -12.05
C LEU A 85 -13.40 -15.24 -12.96
N ASP A 86 -13.16 -16.00 -14.03
CA ASP A 86 -14.18 -16.42 -14.98
C ASP A 86 -15.33 -17.18 -14.27
N ARG A 87 -15.01 -18.14 -13.40
CA ARG A 87 -16.03 -18.87 -12.62
C ARG A 87 -16.77 -17.99 -11.61
N MET A 88 -16.11 -16.98 -11.05
CA MET A 88 -16.74 -16.04 -10.11
C MET A 88 -17.72 -15.11 -10.82
N THR A 89 -17.36 -14.64 -12.01
CA THR A 89 -18.14 -13.67 -12.80
C THR A 89 -19.05 -14.31 -13.84
N ALA A 90 -19.02 -15.63 -14.01
CA ALA A 90 -19.95 -16.37 -14.85
C ALA A 90 -21.41 -16.08 -14.46
N GLU A 91 -22.34 -16.30 -15.39
CA GLU A 91 -23.77 -15.97 -15.24
C GLU A 91 -24.43 -16.60 -13.98
N ASN A 92 -23.95 -17.77 -13.54
CA ASN A 92 -24.38 -18.44 -12.30
C ASN A 92 -23.32 -18.42 -11.18
N GLY A 93 -22.28 -17.63 -11.38
CA GLY A 93 -21.16 -17.47 -10.46
C GLY A 93 -21.60 -16.85 -9.13
N PRO A 94 -20.81 -17.03 -8.06
CA PRO A 94 -21.05 -16.41 -6.76
C PRO A 94 -21.26 -14.89 -6.84
N VAL A 95 -20.49 -14.18 -7.68
CA VAL A 95 -20.62 -12.72 -7.81
C VAL A 95 -21.95 -12.37 -8.47
N ALA A 96 -22.28 -13.04 -9.59
CA ALA A 96 -23.55 -12.82 -10.29
C ALA A 96 -24.76 -13.08 -9.36
N ARG A 97 -24.75 -14.18 -8.59
CA ARG A 97 -25.82 -14.49 -7.62
C ARG A 97 -25.87 -13.52 -6.43
N ALA A 98 -24.73 -12.98 -6.01
CA ALA A 98 -24.69 -12.02 -4.92
C ALA A 98 -25.35 -10.69 -5.32
N VAL A 99 -25.12 -10.23 -6.56
CA VAL A 99 -25.59 -8.93 -7.06
C VAL A 99 -26.91 -8.99 -7.85
N ALA A 100 -27.37 -10.18 -8.21
CA ALA A 100 -28.67 -10.35 -8.86
C ALA A 100 -29.81 -9.86 -7.96
N PRO A 101 -30.96 -9.43 -8.54
CA PRO A 101 -32.14 -9.05 -7.76
C PRO A 101 -32.59 -10.17 -6.81
N GLY A 102 -32.78 -9.83 -5.53
CA GLY A 102 -33.08 -10.79 -4.47
C GLY A 102 -31.90 -11.67 -4.05
N GLY A 103 -30.69 -11.36 -4.54
CA GLY A 103 -29.44 -12.03 -4.22
C GLY A 103 -28.94 -11.73 -2.81
N LEU A 104 -27.70 -12.13 -2.52
CA LEU A 104 -27.13 -12.01 -1.18
C LEU A 104 -27.01 -10.57 -0.71
N ILE A 105 -26.63 -9.64 -1.60
CA ILE A 105 -26.52 -8.23 -1.24
C ILE A 105 -27.89 -7.69 -0.83
N ASP A 106 -28.92 -7.90 -1.66
CA ASP A 106 -30.29 -7.50 -1.33
C ASP A 106 -30.78 -8.13 -0.02
N GLN A 107 -30.60 -9.45 0.18
CA GLN A 107 -31.01 -10.11 1.43
C GLN A 107 -30.35 -9.53 2.69
N VAL A 108 -29.13 -9.00 2.55
CA VAL A 108 -28.38 -8.39 3.65
C VAL A 108 -28.80 -6.93 3.85
N THR A 109 -28.97 -6.15 2.77
CA THR A 109 -29.10 -4.68 2.84
C THR A 109 -30.51 -4.15 2.61
N SER A 110 -31.45 -4.95 2.11
CA SER A 110 -32.84 -4.51 1.93
C SER A 110 -33.55 -4.28 3.27
N GLU A 111 -34.68 -3.57 3.21
CA GLU A 111 -35.59 -3.40 4.34
C GLU A 111 -36.06 -4.77 4.86
N GLY A 112 -35.98 -4.97 6.18
CA GLY A 112 -36.19 -6.27 6.81
C GLY A 112 -35.09 -7.32 6.55
N GLY A 113 -34.02 -6.91 5.86
CA GLY A 113 -32.82 -7.71 5.59
C GLY A 113 -32.02 -8.03 6.84
N LEU A 114 -30.85 -8.66 6.68
CA LEU A 114 -30.01 -9.04 7.81
C LEU A 114 -29.52 -7.83 8.61
N VAL A 115 -29.01 -6.79 7.93
CA VAL A 115 -28.52 -5.58 8.59
C VAL A 115 -29.65 -4.95 9.40
N ASP A 116 -30.80 -4.74 8.76
CA ASP A 116 -31.98 -4.13 9.38
C ASP A 116 -32.43 -4.89 10.64
N ARG A 117 -32.50 -6.22 10.57
CA ARG A 117 -32.87 -7.07 11.72
C ARG A 117 -31.82 -7.05 12.84
N LEU A 118 -30.55 -6.92 12.50
CA LEU A 118 -29.47 -6.83 13.49
C LEU A 118 -29.45 -5.47 14.18
N THR A 119 -29.81 -4.39 13.48
CA THR A 119 -29.76 -3.01 13.97
C THR A 119 -31.10 -2.46 14.46
N ALA A 120 -32.21 -3.18 14.29
CA ALA A 120 -33.52 -2.82 14.85
C ALA A 120 -33.47 -2.67 16.38
N ASP A 121 -34.52 -2.06 16.96
CA ASP A 121 -34.54 -1.65 18.38
C ASP A 121 -34.32 -2.82 19.37
N ASP A 122 -34.62 -4.08 18.99
CA ASP A 122 -34.31 -5.30 19.77
C ASP A 122 -33.31 -6.24 19.06
N GLY A 123 -32.65 -5.72 18.04
CA GLY A 123 -31.65 -6.42 17.24
C GLY A 123 -30.44 -6.84 18.07
N ALA A 124 -29.65 -7.78 17.53
CA ALA A 124 -28.45 -8.24 18.22
C ALA A 124 -27.45 -7.11 18.47
N VAL A 125 -27.29 -6.19 17.52
CA VAL A 125 -26.39 -5.03 17.67
C VAL A 125 -26.94 -4.09 18.72
N SER A 126 -28.23 -3.75 18.65
CA SER A 126 -28.90 -2.88 19.64
C SER A 126 -28.72 -3.43 21.07
N ARG A 127 -28.99 -4.72 21.30
CA ARG A 127 -28.83 -5.36 22.63
C ARG A 127 -27.39 -5.41 23.13
N VAL A 128 -26.42 -5.47 22.23
CA VAL A 128 -25.00 -5.44 22.62
C VAL A 128 -24.61 -4.05 23.11
N ILE A 129 -25.05 -2.99 22.42
CA ILE A 129 -24.61 -1.61 22.68
C ILE A 129 -25.55 -0.81 23.58
N ALA A 130 -26.76 -1.32 23.86
CA ALA A 130 -27.72 -0.65 24.72
C ALA A 130 -27.17 -0.49 26.15
N PRO A 131 -27.61 0.54 26.90
CA PRO A 131 -27.24 0.72 28.29
C PRO A 131 -27.54 -0.54 29.14
N GLY A 132 -26.53 -1.03 29.85
CA GLY A 132 -26.60 -2.29 30.61
C GLY A 132 -26.59 -3.56 29.74
N GLY A 133 -26.37 -3.42 28.43
CA GLY A 133 -26.22 -4.49 27.46
C GLY A 133 -24.90 -5.23 27.58
N LEU A 134 -24.61 -6.10 26.61
CA LEU A 134 -23.43 -6.97 26.66
C LEU A 134 -22.12 -6.19 26.67
N ALA A 135 -21.99 -5.13 25.86
CA ALA A 135 -20.78 -4.31 25.84
C ALA A 135 -20.54 -3.64 27.20
N ASP A 136 -21.58 -3.05 27.79
CA ASP A 136 -21.52 -2.44 29.13
C ASP A 136 -21.14 -3.46 30.20
N GLN A 137 -21.75 -4.66 30.19
CA GLN A 137 -21.44 -5.70 31.18
C GLN A 137 -20.00 -6.24 31.05
N LEU A 138 -19.49 -6.33 29.81
CA LEU A 138 -18.13 -6.79 29.56
C LEU A 138 -17.09 -5.76 29.98
N LEU A 139 -17.38 -4.47 29.78
CA LEU A 139 -16.47 -3.34 29.99
C LEU A 139 -16.66 -2.60 31.32
N ALA A 140 -17.69 -2.93 32.10
CA ALA A 140 -17.92 -2.35 33.42
C ALA A 140 -16.74 -2.60 34.37
N ASN A 141 -16.65 -1.79 35.43
CA ASN A 141 -15.76 -2.06 36.55
C ASN A 141 -16.08 -3.45 37.14
N ASP A 142 -15.07 -4.29 37.32
CA ASP A 142 -15.21 -5.73 37.65
C ASP A 142 -15.96 -6.56 36.58
N GLY A 143 -16.09 -6.04 35.36
CA GLY A 143 -16.63 -6.73 34.20
C GLY A 143 -15.74 -7.90 33.77
N LEU A 144 -16.24 -8.73 32.84
CA LEU A 144 -15.51 -9.91 32.40
C LEU A 144 -14.14 -9.56 31.80
N ILE A 145 -14.04 -8.50 31.00
CA ILE A 145 -12.78 -8.10 30.39
C ILE A 145 -11.79 -7.66 31.46
N GLU A 146 -12.21 -6.82 32.41
CA GLU A 146 -11.32 -6.38 33.47
C GLU A 146 -10.86 -7.55 34.37
N ARG A 147 -11.77 -8.47 34.74
CA ARG A 147 -11.41 -9.66 35.54
C ARG A 147 -10.45 -10.60 34.82
N LEU A 148 -10.52 -10.66 33.49
CA LEU A 148 -9.59 -11.44 32.68
C LEU A 148 -8.20 -10.78 32.63
N LEU A 149 -8.14 -9.44 32.50
CA LEU A 149 -6.91 -8.67 32.28
C LEU A 149 -6.27 -8.08 33.56
N ARG A 150 -6.95 -8.11 34.71
CA ARG A 150 -6.40 -7.65 36.00
C ARG A 150 -5.17 -8.48 36.38
N GLU A 151 -4.30 -7.90 37.20
CA GLU A 151 -3.26 -8.60 37.96
C GLU A 151 -3.88 -9.79 38.73
N ASP A 152 -3.25 -10.96 38.67
CA ASP A 152 -3.79 -12.27 39.12
C ASP A 152 -5.06 -12.74 38.37
N GLY A 153 -5.41 -12.08 37.27
CA GLY A 153 -6.49 -12.44 36.36
C GLY A 153 -6.22 -13.73 35.59
N VAL A 154 -7.19 -14.16 34.79
CA VAL A 154 -7.05 -15.39 33.99
C VAL A 154 -5.96 -15.25 32.94
N ALA A 155 -5.87 -14.10 32.25
CA ALA A 155 -4.82 -13.87 31.26
C ALA A 155 -3.43 -13.87 31.90
N ASP A 156 -3.30 -13.22 33.06
CA ASP A 156 -2.06 -13.14 33.83
C ASP A 156 -1.60 -14.54 34.30
N LYS A 157 -2.50 -15.34 34.89
CA LYS A 157 -2.22 -16.73 35.31
C LYS A 157 -1.86 -17.66 34.15
N LEU A 158 -2.40 -17.41 32.96
CA LEU A 158 -2.07 -18.20 31.77
C LEU A 158 -0.70 -17.84 31.21
N MET A 159 -0.26 -16.59 31.36
CA MET A 159 1.02 -16.06 30.90
C MET A 159 2.15 -16.15 31.93
N ALA A 160 1.82 -16.33 33.21
CA ALA A 160 2.79 -16.51 34.29
C ALA A 160 3.64 -17.77 34.08
N GLU A 161 4.86 -17.74 34.61
CA GLU A 161 5.81 -18.85 34.58
C GLU A 161 5.20 -20.09 35.27
N GLY A 162 5.07 -21.21 34.56
CA GLY A 162 4.31 -22.40 34.97
C GLY A 162 2.81 -22.40 34.64
N GLY A 163 2.33 -21.41 33.89
CA GLY A 163 0.96 -21.32 33.38
C GLY A 163 0.68 -22.32 32.24
N LEU A 164 -0.61 -22.48 31.89
CA LEU A 164 -1.02 -23.44 30.85
C LEU A 164 -0.37 -23.15 29.47
N LEU A 165 -0.09 -21.88 29.15
CA LEU A 165 0.57 -21.51 27.90
C LEU A 165 2.08 -21.81 27.91
N ASP A 166 2.71 -21.77 29.09
CA ASP A 166 4.12 -22.13 29.30
C ASP A 166 4.34 -23.65 29.16
N THR A 167 3.33 -24.47 29.49
CA THR A 167 3.40 -25.93 29.31
C THR A 167 3.17 -26.43 27.87
N LEU A 168 2.72 -25.55 26.97
CA LEU A 168 2.38 -25.86 25.57
C LEU A 168 3.43 -25.37 24.57
N THR A 169 4.45 -24.64 25.03
CA THR A 169 5.54 -24.10 24.22
C THR A 169 6.87 -24.74 24.63
#